data_AF-A0A835LB02-F1
#
_entry.id   AF-A0A835LB02-F1
#
_cell.length_a   1.000
_cell.length_b   1.000
_cell.length_c   1.000
_cell.angle_alpha   90.00
_cell.angle_beta   90.00
_cell.angle_gamma   90.00
#
_symmetry.space_group_name_H-M   'P 1'
#
loop_
_entity.id
_entity.type
_entity.pdbx_description
1 polymer ?
#
loop_
_entity_poly.entity_id
_entity_poly.type
_entity_poly.pdbx_seq_one_letter_code
_entity_poly.pdbx_strand_id
1 'polypeptide(L)'
;MAICNQSPFKLSSSSSSTNLFKTTPSTQNFQIIKCKTSLSSKPLKTEPEPVFKTVKTFAPATFANIGPGFDFLGCAIDGVGDHVTLSIDPDVQPGHILISSIDAPTKKMRAVLPTEISMKEHIWNSSQAGALVASVLQGDLRVLGKAMSSDKIVEPKRAPLIPGMEAVKRAALEAGAFGCTISGAGPTAVAVIDDLKKGEEIGNRMVEAFLKEGNLKASATVRSLDRVGARIVSSELSR
;
A
#
# COMPACT_ATOMS: atom_id res chain seq x y z
N MET A 1 -13.44 -8.08 5.55
CA MET A 1 -13.04 -6.66 5.64
C MET A 1 -13.90 -5.85 4.67
N ALA A 2 -14.40 -4.69 5.08
CA ALA A 2 -14.95 -3.69 4.16
C ALA A 2 -13.86 -2.68 3.81
N ILE A 3 -13.63 -2.44 2.52
CA ILE A 3 -12.52 -1.62 2.02
C ILE A 3 -13.12 -0.52 1.17
N CYS A 4 -12.92 0.74 1.58
CA CYS A 4 -13.39 1.92 0.86
C CYS A 4 -12.21 2.70 0.30
N ASN A 5 -12.17 2.89 -1.01
CA ASN A 5 -11.09 3.60 -1.71
C ASN A 5 -11.65 4.68 -2.63
N GLN A 6 -10.79 5.60 -3.06
CA GLN A 6 -11.17 6.61 -4.04
C GLN A 6 -11.45 5.96 -5.40
N SER A 7 -12.59 6.30 -6.01
CA SER A 7 -13.00 5.76 -7.31
C SER A 7 -12.06 6.21 -8.44
N PRO A 8 -11.75 5.35 -9.42
CA PRO A 8 -10.75 5.61 -10.45
C PRO A 8 -11.11 6.69 -11.49
N PHE A 9 -12.27 7.34 -11.40
CA PHE A 9 -12.68 8.36 -12.37
C PHE A 9 -12.03 9.72 -12.07
N LYS A 10 -10.94 10.04 -12.80
CA LYS A 10 -10.39 11.40 -12.90
C LYS A 10 -11.19 12.20 -13.94
N LEU A 11 -11.70 13.37 -13.55
CA LEU A 11 -12.19 14.38 -14.48
C LEU A 11 -10.97 15.06 -15.11
N SER A 12 -10.83 15.00 -16.43
CA SER A 12 -9.77 15.72 -17.16
C SER A 12 -10.04 17.22 -17.11
N SER A 13 -9.33 17.95 -16.24
CA SER A 13 -9.21 19.40 -16.38
C SER A 13 -7.88 19.71 -17.06
N SER A 14 -7.95 20.02 -18.34
CA SER A 14 -6.88 20.59 -19.15
C SER A 14 -6.50 21.97 -18.63
N SER A 15 -5.26 22.16 -18.21
CA SER A 15 -4.65 23.49 -18.13
C SER A 15 -3.23 23.44 -18.68
N SER A 16 -3.12 23.94 -19.90
CA SER A 16 -1.89 24.35 -20.57
C SER A 16 -1.16 25.41 -19.75
N SER A 17 0.11 25.18 -19.46
CA SER A 17 1.04 26.26 -19.11
C SER A 17 2.46 25.92 -19.54
N THR A 18 2.85 26.56 -20.64
CA THR A 18 4.22 26.88 -21.02
C THR A 18 4.91 27.68 -19.92
N ASN A 19 6.16 27.35 -19.56
CA ASN A 19 7.26 28.30 -19.69
C ASN A 19 8.65 27.71 -19.40
N LEU A 20 9.57 28.18 -20.24
CA LEU A 20 11.03 28.12 -20.15
C LEU A 20 11.57 28.41 -18.76
N PHE A 21 12.53 27.63 -18.28
CA PHE A 21 13.70 28.16 -17.56
C PHE A 21 14.92 27.26 -17.80
N LYS A 22 15.90 27.80 -18.54
CA LYS A 22 17.27 27.30 -18.62
C LYS A 22 18.01 27.75 -17.36
N THR A 23 18.60 26.82 -16.61
CA THR A 23 19.71 27.13 -15.70
C THR A 23 20.75 26.00 -15.73
N THR A 24 21.99 26.41 -15.93
CA THR A 24 23.20 25.59 -16.02
C THR A 24 23.63 25.11 -14.62
N PRO A 25 24.01 23.83 -14.40
CA PRO A 25 24.54 23.43 -13.10
C PRO A 25 26.05 23.72 -13.02
N SER A 26 26.44 24.47 -11.98
CA SER A 26 27.82 24.57 -11.51
C SER A 26 28.30 23.21 -10.99
N THR A 27 29.38 22.69 -11.56
CA THR A 27 30.08 21.49 -11.10
C THR A 27 30.67 21.68 -9.71
N GLN A 28 30.10 21.03 -8.70
CA GLN A 28 30.76 20.80 -7.42
C GLN A 28 31.41 19.41 -7.41
N ASN A 29 32.71 19.40 -7.08
CA ASN A 29 33.57 18.22 -7.05
C ASN A 29 33.12 17.24 -5.94
N PHE A 30 32.49 16.13 -6.33
CA PHE A 30 32.38 14.96 -5.48
C PHE A 30 33.69 14.16 -5.55
N GLN A 31 34.36 13.99 -4.40
CA GLN A 31 35.50 13.08 -4.30
C GLN A 31 35.02 11.64 -4.47
N ILE A 32 35.28 11.07 -5.64
CA ILE A 32 35.07 9.66 -5.95
C ILE A 32 36.12 8.86 -5.17
N ILE A 33 35.68 8.08 -4.18
CA ILE A 33 36.52 7.05 -3.55
C ILE A 33 36.81 5.98 -4.62
N LYS A 34 37.97 6.05 -5.26
CA LYS A 34 38.42 5.06 -6.24
C LYS A 34 38.94 3.82 -5.51
N CYS A 35 38.10 2.80 -5.37
CA CYS A 35 38.54 1.46 -5.00
C CYS A 35 39.29 0.83 -6.19
N LYS A 36 40.63 0.76 -6.13
CA LYS A 36 41.43 -0.04 -7.07
C LYS A 36 41.44 -1.48 -6.58
N THR A 37 40.40 -2.23 -6.92
CA THR A 37 40.46 -3.69 -6.96
C THR A 37 40.45 -4.10 -8.43
N SER A 38 41.64 -4.20 -9.04
CA SER A 38 41.77 -4.89 -10.33
C SER A 38 41.69 -6.38 -10.07
N LEU A 39 40.49 -6.87 -9.79
CA LEU A 39 40.20 -8.29 -9.92
C LEU A 39 40.14 -8.56 -11.43
N SER A 40 41.03 -9.43 -11.91
CA SER A 40 40.93 -9.95 -13.28
C SER A 40 39.58 -10.63 -13.43
N SER A 41 38.62 -9.94 -14.07
CA SER A 41 37.32 -10.49 -14.40
C SER A 41 37.54 -11.51 -15.51
N LYS A 42 37.84 -12.76 -15.15
CA LYS A 42 37.54 -13.87 -16.04
C LYS A 42 36.03 -13.79 -16.31
N PRO A 43 35.56 -13.61 -17.55
CA PRO A 43 34.13 -13.62 -17.83
C PRO A 43 33.67 -15.06 -17.65
N LEU A 44 33.17 -15.38 -16.45
CA LEU A 44 32.67 -16.72 -16.15
C LEU A 44 31.27 -16.64 -15.59
N LYS A 45 30.31 -16.71 -16.51
CA LYS A 45 29.23 -17.70 -16.60
C LYS A 45 28.13 -17.02 -17.42
N THR A 46 27.86 -17.60 -18.59
CA THR A 46 26.65 -17.33 -19.38
C THR A 46 25.46 -17.20 -18.44
N GLU A 47 24.64 -16.16 -18.62
CA GLU A 47 23.38 -16.06 -17.87
C GLU A 47 22.62 -17.38 -17.99
N PRO A 48 22.02 -17.88 -16.89
CA PRO A 48 21.30 -19.14 -16.93
C PRO A 48 20.19 -19.04 -17.98
N GLU A 49 20.05 -20.08 -18.80
CA GLU A 49 18.93 -20.11 -19.74
C GLU A 49 17.61 -20.02 -18.96
N PRO A 50 16.70 -19.16 -19.39
CA PRO A 50 15.47 -18.91 -18.65
C PRO A 50 14.60 -20.17 -18.68
N VAL A 51 14.08 -20.56 -17.52
CA VAL A 51 13.26 -21.78 -17.36
C VAL A 51 11.93 -21.70 -18.10
N PHE A 52 11.39 -20.49 -18.26
CA PHE A 52 10.11 -20.25 -18.90
C PHE A 52 10.25 -19.24 -20.04
N LYS A 53 9.57 -19.52 -21.15
CA LYS A 53 9.40 -18.60 -22.26
C LYS A 53 8.43 -17.48 -21.90
N THR A 54 7.36 -17.85 -21.21
CA THR A 54 6.31 -16.93 -20.77
C THR A 54 5.81 -17.35 -19.38
N VAL A 55 5.59 -16.40 -18.49
CA VAL A 55 4.94 -16.61 -17.19
C VAL A 55 3.87 -15.56 -16.99
N LYS A 56 2.67 -16.00 -16.63
CA LYS A 56 1.57 -15.14 -16.18
C LYS A 56 1.33 -15.39 -14.70
N THR A 57 1.35 -14.32 -13.91
CA THR A 57 1.13 -14.34 -12.47
C THR A 57 -0.06 -13.46 -12.09
N PHE A 58 -0.74 -13.82 -11.02
CA PHE A 58 -1.71 -12.96 -10.35
C PHE A 58 -1.08 -12.43 -9.06
N ALA A 59 -1.10 -11.11 -8.90
CA ALA A 59 -0.68 -10.40 -7.70
C ALA A 59 -1.93 -9.80 -7.03
N PRO A 60 -2.41 -10.36 -5.90
CA PRO A 60 -3.59 -9.82 -5.23
C PRO A 60 -3.36 -8.40 -4.75
N ALA A 61 -4.42 -7.60 -4.78
CA ALA A 61 -4.46 -6.29 -4.15
C ALA A 61 -4.21 -6.47 -2.64
N THR A 62 -3.55 -5.49 -2.05
CA THR A 62 -3.23 -5.51 -0.62
C THR A 62 -3.78 -4.27 0.06
N PHE A 63 -4.11 -4.43 1.34
CA PHE A 63 -4.06 -3.31 2.27
C PHE A 63 -2.82 -3.49 3.14
N ALA A 64 -2.22 -2.37 3.53
CA ALA A 64 -0.97 -2.36 4.28
C ALA A 64 -1.05 -1.33 5.40
N ASN A 65 -0.03 -1.28 6.24
CA ASN A 65 0.05 -0.37 7.37
C ASN A 65 -1.16 -0.49 8.33
N ILE A 66 -1.68 -1.71 8.48
CA ILE A 66 -2.75 -1.99 9.42
C ILE A 66 -2.15 -2.23 10.80
N GLY A 67 -2.66 -1.50 11.78
CA GLY A 67 -2.24 -1.59 13.18
C GLY A 67 -1.93 -0.22 13.77
N PRO A 68 -1.40 -0.18 14.99
CA PRO A 68 -1.07 1.05 15.69
C PRO A 68 0.21 1.70 15.12
N GLY A 69 0.14 2.17 13.88
CA GLY A 69 1.10 3.06 13.21
C GLY A 69 2.42 2.46 12.70
N PHE A 70 2.89 1.33 13.23
CA PHE A 70 4.22 0.77 12.93
C PHE A 70 4.35 -0.01 11.61
N ASP A 71 3.47 0.20 10.62
CA ASP A 71 3.44 -0.65 9.42
C ASP A 71 3.32 -2.15 9.77
N PHE A 72 2.57 -2.45 10.84
CA PHE A 72 2.65 -3.74 11.52
C PHE A 72 2.11 -4.93 10.72
N LEU A 73 1.03 -4.71 9.96
CA LEU A 73 0.37 -5.76 9.18
C LEU A 73 0.02 -5.28 7.77
N GLY A 74 0.23 -6.16 6.79
CA GLY A 74 -0.38 -6.08 5.47
C GLY A 74 -1.05 -7.40 5.12
N CYS A 75 -2.18 -7.35 4.42
CA CYS A 75 -2.86 -8.55 3.96
C CYS A 75 -3.27 -8.42 2.51
N ALA A 76 -3.16 -9.54 1.80
CA ALA A 76 -3.73 -9.70 0.48
C ALA A 76 -5.26 -9.86 0.58
N ILE A 77 -5.95 -9.31 -0.40
CA ILE A 77 -7.40 -9.34 -0.52
C ILE A 77 -7.76 -10.32 -1.63
N ASP A 78 -8.76 -11.15 -1.39
CA ASP A 78 -9.19 -12.13 -2.38
C ASP A 78 -9.93 -11.47 -3.57
N GLY A 79 -9.75 -12.07 -4.74
CA GLY A 79 -10.44 -11.73 -5.99
C GLY A 79 -9.98 -10.46 -6.72
N VAL A 80 -9.47 -9.45 -6.02
CA VAL A 80 -8.99 -8.19 -6.63
C VAL A 80 -7.47 -8.22 -6.71
N GLY A 81 -6.90 -7.84 -7.85
CA GLY A 81 -5.45 -7.80 -8.05
C GLY A 81 -5.07 -7.64 -9.52
N ASP A 82 -3.77 -7.64 -9.78
CA ASP A 82 -3.20 -7.44 -11.10
C ASP A 82 -2.75 -8.77 -11.71
N HIS A 83 -2.94 -8.91 -13.02
CA HIS A 83 -2.33 -9.98 -13.80
C HIS A 83 -1.09 -9.43 -14.50
N VAL A 84 0.06 -10.00 -14.18
CA VAL A 84 1.35 -9.64 -14.78
C VAL A 84 1.77 -10.77 -15.69
N THR A 85 2.04 -10.46 -16.96
CA THR A 85 2.58 -11.44 -17.93
C THR A 85 3.98 -10.99 -18.31
N LEU A 86 4.95 -11.88 -18.17
CA LEU A 86 6.32 -11.71 -18.59
C LEU A 86 6.60 -12.72 -19.71
N SER A 87 7.18 -12.26 -20.80
CA SER A 87 7.59 -13.10 -21.93
C SER A 87 8.99 -12.71 -22.36
N ILE A 88 9.79 -13.69 -22.75
CA ILE A 88 11.08 -13.43 -23.38
C ILE A 88 10.82 -12.93 -24.79
N ASP A 89 11.36 -11.76 -25.08
CA ASP A 89 11.46 -11.26 -26.44
C ASP A 89 12.72 -11.86 -27.10
N PRO A 90 12.58 -12.71 -28.13
CA PRO A 90 13.73 -13.35 -28.77
C PRO A 90 14.62 -12.36 -29.54
N ASP A 91 14.12 -11.17 -29.84
CA ASP A 91 14.81 -10.15 -30.63
C ASP A 91 15.61 -9.17 -29.76
N VAL A 92 15.49 -9.26 -28.42
CA VAL A 92 16.16 -8.39 -27.47
C VAL A 92 17.28 -9.16 -26.76
N GLN A 93 18.52 -8.67 -26.89
CA GLN A 93 19.62 -9.23 -26.12
C GLN A 93 19.48 -8.90 -24.63
N PRO A 94 19.84 -9.83 -23.73
CA PRO A 94 19.84 -9.56 -22.30
C PRO A 94 20.65 -8.29 -21.98
N GLY A 95 20.04 -7.38 -21.23
CA GLY A 95 20.60 -6.05 -20.99
C GLY A 95 20.34 -5.55 -19.57
N HIS A 96 20.93 -4.42 -19.23
CA HIS A 96 20.76 -3.78 -17.92
C HIS A 96 19.40 -3.07 -17.82
N ILE A 97 18.58 -3.45 -16.84
CA ILE A 97 17.35 -2.72 -16.48
C ILE A 97 17.71 -1.58 -15.52
N LEU A 98 17.32 -0.35 -15.87
CA LEU A 98 17.41 0.82 -15.01
C LEU A 98 16.01 1.39 -14.73
N ILE A 99 15.58 1.38 -13.47
CA ILE A 99 14.36 2.07 -13.04
C ILE A 99 14.73 3.53 -12.77
N SER A 100 14.30 4.44 -13.65
CA SER A 100 14.68 5.86 -13.62
C SER A 100 13.87 6.69 -12.61
N SER A 101 12.62 6.32 -12.33
CA SER A 101 11.81 6.91 -11.24
C SER A 101 10.63 6.04 -10.86
N ILE A 102 10.17 6.18 -9.61
CA ILE A 102 8.90 5.64 -9.12
C ILE A 102 8.17 6.80 -8.46
N ASP A 103 6.99 7.15 -8.97
CA ASP A 103 6.12 8.15 -8.35
C ASP A 103 5.16 7.48 -7.37
N ALA A 104 5.34 7.77 -6.09
CA ALA A 104 4.44 7.31 -5.04
C ALA A 104 4.00 8.50 -4.16
N PRO A 105 2.69 8.73 -3.93
CA PRO A 105 2.19 9.79 -3.05
C PRO A 105 2.59 9.62 -1.57
N THR A 106 3.31 8.54 -1.24
CA THR A 106 3.81 8.21 0.10
C THR A 106 4.75 9.27 0.67
N LYS A 107 5.44 10.07 -0.17
CA LYS A 107 6.41 11.07 0.32
C LYS A 107 5.74 12.11 1.23
N LYS A 108 4.58 12.64 0.85
CA LYS A 108 3.83 13.62 1.65
C LYS A 108 3.31 13.02 2.96
N MET A 109 2.80 11.79 2.91
CA MET A 109 2.25 11.08 4.07
C MET A 109 3.31 10.59 5.05
N ARG A 110 4.56 10.42 4.61
CA ARG A 110 5.71 10.15 5.48
C ARG A 110 6.27 11.43 6.10
N ALA A 111 6.26 12.55 5.35
CA ALA A 111 6.79 13.82 5.82
C ALA A 111 6.01 14.43 7.00
N VAL A 112 4.74 14.05 7.21
CA VAL A 112 3.93 14.53 8.35
C VAL A 112 4.21 13.78 9.66
N LEU A 113 4.94 12.67 9.61
CA LEU A 113 5.20 11.86 10.79
C LEU A 113 6.25 12.53 11.68
N PRO A 114 6.09 12.47 13.00
CA PRO A 114 7.04 13.07 13.91
C PRO A 114 8.36 12.28 13.86
N THR A 115 9.48 12.99 13.99
CA THR A 115 10.81 12.38 14.10
C THR A 115 11.05 11.75 15.47
N GLU A 116 10.30 12.20 16.48
CA GLU A 116 10.38 11.74 17.86
C GLU A 116 8.97 11.45 18.40
N ILE A 117 8.85 10.44 19.25
CA ILE A 117 7.60 10.04 19.89
C ILE A 117 7.80 9.95 21.39
N SER A 118 6.74 10.20 22.16
CA SER A 118 6.82 10.01 23.61
C SER A 118 6.91 8.52 23.96
N MET A 119 7.59 8.21 25.06
CA MET A 119 7.62 6.84 25.59
C MET A 119 6.20 6.32 25.89
N LYS A 120 5.29 7.21 26.31
CA LYS A 120 3.89 6.88 26.57
C LYS A 120 3.15 6.41 25.31
N GLU A 121 3.31 7.11 24.19
CA GLU A 121 2.71 6.72 22.90
C GLU A 121 3.36 5.45 22.37
N HIS A 122 4.68 5.32 22.52
CA HIS A 122 5.40 4.12 22.11
C HIS A 122 4.93 2.88 22.87
N ILE A 123 4.83 2.95 24.20
CA ILE A 123 4.31 1.85 25.04
C ILE A 123 2.89 1.49 24.63
N TRP A 124 2.03 2.49 24.42
CA TRP A 124 0.64 2.25 24.00
C TRP A 124 0.57 1.55 22.65
N ASN A 125 1.23 2.06 21.61
CA ASN A 125 1.17 1.43 20.30
C ASN A 125 1.79 0.03 20.31
N SER A 126 2.86 -0.19 21.07
CA SER A 126 3.48 -1.51 21.23
C SER A 126 2.54 -2.51 21.94
N SER A 127 1.79 -2.08 22.95
CA SER A 127 0.80 -2.95 23.60
C SER A 127 -0.35 -3.31 22.65
N GLN A 128 -0.80 -2.36 21.83
CA GLN A 128 -1.84 -2.61 20.84
C GLN A 128 -1.35 -3.53 19.72
N ALA A 129 -0.07 -3.48 19.35
CA ALA A 129 0.53 -4.43 18.40
C ALA A 129 0.51 -5.86 18.96
N GLY A 130 0.85 -6.04 20.24
CA GLY A 130 0.71 -7.33 20.93
C GLY A 130 -0.74 -7.81 21.00
N ALA A 131 -1.69 -6.92 21.29
CA ALA A 131 -3.12 -7.23 21.28
C ALA A 131 -3.61 -7.64 19.88
N LEU A 132 -3.11 -7.00 18.82
CA LEU A 132 -3.42 -7.36 17.44
C LEU A 132 -2.99 -8.81 17.15
N VAL A 133 -1.75 -9.18 17.48
CA VAL A 133 -1.25 -10.55 17.30
C VAL A 133 -2.09 -11.55 18.10
N ALA A 134 -2.34 -11.28 19.37
CA ALA A 134 -3.15 -12.14 20.23
C ALA A 134 -4.57 -12.34 19.66
N SER A 135 -5.19 -11.27 19.17
CA SER A 135 -6.52 -11.32 18.58
C SER A 135 -6.59 -12.17 17.31
N VAL A 136 -5.55 -12.13 16.46
CA VAL A 136 -5.46 -12.99 15.28
C VAL A 136 -5.35 -14.46 15.69
N LEU A 137 -4.50 -14.78 16.67
CA LEU A 137 -4.32 -16.15 17.15
C LEU A 137 -5.58 -16.72 17.82
N GLN A 138 -6.36 -15.86 18.48
CA GLN A 138 -7.58 -16.23 19.19
C GLN A 138 -8.84 -16.15 18.31
N GLY A 139 -8.76 -15.53 17.13
CA GLY A 139 -9.93 -15.24 16.29
C GLY A 139 -10.85 -14.16 16.86
N ASP A 140 -10.36 -13.28 17.75
CA ASP A 140 -11.17 -12.22 18.37
C ASP A 140 -11.21 -10.97 17.49
N LEU A 141 -12.24 -10.88 16.64
CA LEU A 141 -12.42 -9.74 15.73
C LEU A 141 -12.68 -8.41 16.45
N ARG A 142 -13.20 -8.43 17.68
CA ARG A 142 -13.48 -7.22 18.47
C ARG A 142 -12.18 -6.60 18.95
N VAL A 143 -11.31 -7.42 19.54
CA VAL A 143 -9.99 -6.97 19.98
C VAL A 143 -9.13 -6.60 18.78
N LEU A 144 -9.21 -7.35 17.68
CA LEU A 144 -8.53 -7.03 16.41
C LEU A 144 -8.89 -5.63 15.93
N GLY A 145 -10.19 -5.35 15.76
CA GLY A 145 -10.68 -4.06 15.29
C GLY A 145 -10.30 -2.92 16.24
N LYS A 146 -10.45 -3.13 17.56
CA LYS A 146 -10.09 -2.13 18.56
C LYS A 146 -8.59 -1.83 18.55
N ALA A 147 -7.74 -2.85 18.53
CA ALA A 147 -6.29 -2.70 18.48
C ALA A 147 -5.85 -1.96 17.21
N MET A 148 -6.44 -2.33 16.07
CA MET A 148 -6.21 -1.71 14.78
C MET A 148 -6.54 -0.21 14.78
N SER A 149 -7.64 0.21 15.41
CA SER A 149 -8.08 1.62 15.49
C SER A 149 -7.46 2.44 16.64
N SER A 150 -6.49 1.88 17.35
CA SER A 150 -5.93 2.51 18.58
C SER A 150 -4.59 3.21 18.36
N ASP A 151 -4.25 3.56 17.12
CA ASP A 151 -3.00 4.26 16.81
C ASP A 151 -2.95 5.67 17.43
N LYS A 152 -1.89 5.97 18.19
CA LYS A 152 -1.63 7.31 18.73
C LYS A 152 -0.50 8.07 18.02
N ILE A 153 0.20 7.44 17.08
CA ILE A 153 1.43 7.98 16.48
C ILE A 153 1.19 8.41 15.02
N VAL A 154 0.74 7.50 14.17
CA VAL A 154 0.77 7.71 12.71
C VAL A 154 -0.57 8.22 12.18
N GLU A 155 -1.65 7.51 12.45
CA GLU A 155 -3.00 7.85 12.00
C GLU A 155 -3.43 9.25 12.44
N PRO A 156 -3.21 9.71 13.69
CA PRO A 156 -3.58 11.07 14.09
C PRO A 156 -2.87 12.18 13.29
N LYS A 157 -1.72 11.87 12.68
CA LYS A 157 -0.97 12.81 11.82
C LYS A 157 -1.38 12.70 10.36
N ARG A 158 -1.76 11.50 9.90
CA ARG A 158 -2.16 11.24 8.52
C ARG A 158 -3.62 11.56 8.23
N ALA A 159 -4.54 11.22 9.13
CA ALA A 159 -5.98 11.36 8.91
C ALA A 159 -6.40 12.79 8.54
N PRO A 160 -5.85 13.86 9.15
CA PRO A 160 -6.20 15.24 8.76
C PRO A 160 -5.79 15.60 7.31
N LEU A 161 -4.84 14.88 6.71
CA LEU A 161 -4.43 15.10 5.32
C LEU A 161 -5.37 14.43 4.31
N ILE A 162 -6.29 13.58 4.78
CA ILE A 162 -7.25 12.85 3.94
C ILE A 162 -8.64 13.44 4.19
N PRO A 163 -9.19 14.20 3.22
CA PRO A 163 -10.53 14.79 3.35
C PRO A 163 -11.59 13.75 3.71
N GLY A 164 -12.35 14.00 4.78
CA GLY A 164 -13.45 13.14 5.24
C GLY A 164 -13.04 11.89 6.02
N MET A 165 -11.75 11.60 6.23
CA MET A 165 -11.31 10.33 6.85
C MET A 165 -11.87 10.09 8.26
N GLU A 166 -11.88 11.12 9.12
CA GLU A 166 -12.45 10.98 10.47
C GLU A 166 -13.95 10.66 10.44
N ALA A 167 -14.69 11.27 9.51
CA ALA A 167 -16.10 10.99 9.33
C ALA A 167 -16.35 9.55 8.84
N VAL A 168 -15.49 9.06 7.95
CA VAL A 168 -15.55 7.69 7.42
C VAL A 168 -15.33 6.67 8.54
N LYS A 169 -14.30 6.88 9.36
CA LYS A 169 -14.01 6.01 10.51
C LYS A 169 -15.19 5.98 11.48
N ARG A 170 -15.75 7.16 11.79
CA ARG A 170 -16.93 7.27 12.65
C ARG A 170 -18.13 6.56 12.04
N ALA A 171 -18.43 6.77 10.77
CA ALA A 171 -19.53 6.12 10.06
C ALA A 171 -19.40 4.59 10.06
N ALA A 172 -18.18 4.06 9.87
CA ALA A 172 -17.93 2.64 9.93
C ALA A 172 -18.21 2.05 11.33
N LEU A 173 -17.74 2.73 12.39
CA LEU A 173 -17.96 2.30 13.78
C LEU A 173 -19.44 2.40 14.18
N GLU A 174 -20.12 3.49 13.81
CA GLU A 174 -21.57 3.68 14.04
C GLU A 174 -22.41 2.60 13.34
N ALA A 175 -21.99 2.16 12.13
CA ALA A 175 -22.60 1.06 11.40
C ALA A 175 -22.21 -0.34 11.95
N GLY A 176 -21.38 -0.39 13.00
CA GLY A 176 -21.08 -1.60 13.74
C GLY A 176 -19.86 -2.39 13.23
N ALA A 177 -18.89 -1.72 12.59
CA ALA A 177 -17.55 -2.27 12.42
C ALA A 177 -16.83 -2.41 13.77
N PHE A 178 -15.97 -3.43 13.91
CA PHE A 178 -15.16 -3.60 15.13
C PHE A 178 -13.99 -2.63 15.22
N GLY A 179 -13.58 -2.08 14.08
CA GLY A 179 -12.51 -1.12 13.95
C GLY A 179 -12.46 -0.59 12.53
N CYS A 180 -11.98 0.63 12.36
CA CYS A 180 -11.68 1.25 11.08
C CYS A 180 -10.34 1.99 11.17
N THR A 181 -9.47 1.83 10.17
CA THR A 181 -8.17 2.50 10.09
C THR A 181 -7.87 2.94 8.65
N ILE A 182 -6.90 3.84 8.49
CA ILE A 182 -6.30 4.13 7.17
C ILE A 182 -5.53 2.90 6.69
N SER A 183 -5.70 2.54 5.41
CA SER A 183 -4.87 1.54 4.73
C SER A 183 -3.72 2.21 3.98
N GLY A 184 -2.50 1.81 4.30
CA GLY A 184 -1.27 2.30 3.70
C GLY A 184 -1.07 3.80 3.96
N ALA A 185 -0.86 4.55 2.88
CA ALA A 185 -0.78 6.00 2.94
C ALA A 185 -2.15 6.70 2.83
N GLY A 186 -3.25 5.96 2.66
CA GLY A 186 -4.55 6.53 2.31
C GLY A 186 -4.65 6.93 0.82
N PRO A 187 -5.82 7.41 0.36
CA PRO A 187 -7.03 7.72 1.13
C PRO A 187 -7.89 6.49 1.48
N THR A 188 -7.47 5.29 1.11
CA THR A 188 -8.21 4.05 1.42
C THR A 188 -8.41 3.86 2.92
N ALA A 189 -9.65 3.54 3.32
CA ALA A 189 -10.03 3.13 4.66
C ALA A 189 -10.44 1.65 4.68
N VAL A 190 -10.13 0.95 5.76
CA VAL A 190 -10.45 -0.47 5.94
C VAL A 190 -11.13 -0.69 7.28
N ALA A 191 -12.20 -1.47 7.26
CA ALA A 191 -13.01 -1.80 8.42
C ALA A 191 -13.07 -3.32 8.68
N VAL A 192 -12.93 -3.68 9.95
CA VAL A 192 -13.05 -5.06 10.46
C VAL A 192 -14.52 -5.35 10.72
N ILE A 193 -14.99 -6.46 10.16
CA ILE A 193 -16.39 -6.90 10.17
C ILE A 193 -16.44 -8.42 10.34
N ASP A 194 -17.58 -8.95 10.80
CA ASP A 194 -17.87 -10.38 10.94
C ASP A 194 -18.86 -10.92 9.88
N ASP A 195 -19.67 -10.06 9.28
CA ASP A 195 -20.72 -10.46 8.33
C ASP A 195 -20.61 -9.71 6.99
N LEU A 196 -20.87 -10.43 5.88
CA LEU A 196 -20.76 -9.89 4.53
C LEU A 196 -21.85 -8.85 4.22
N LYS A 197 -23.11 -9.11 4.60
CA LYS A 197 -24.24 -8.19 4.32
C LYS A 197 -24.09 -6.91 5.12
N LYS A 198 -23.76 -7.03 6.41
CA LYS A 198 -23.43 -5.89 7.27
C LYS A 198 -22.21 -5.14 6.74
N GLY A 199 -21.24 -5.87 6.19
CA GLY A 199 -20.08 -5.30 5.51
C GLY A 199 -20.44 -4.38 4.36
N GLU A 200 -21.44 -4.74 3.55
CA GLU A 200 -21.90 -3.91 2.43
C GLU A 200 -22.55 -2.62 2.94
N GLU A 201 -23.37 -2.71 3.98
CA GLU A 201 -23.95 -1.53 4.63
C GLU A 201 -22.86 -0.61 5.18
N ILE A 202 -21.90 -1.16 5.94
CA ILE A 202 -20.75 -0.41 6.48
C ILE A 202 -19.97 0.26 5.33
N GLY A 203 -19.72 -0.46 4.25
CA GLY A 203 -19.06 0.07 3.05
C GLY A 203 -19.81 1.25 2.44
N ASN A 204 -21.13 1.15 2.31
CA ASN A 204 -21.97 2.24 1.78
C ASN A 204 -21.92 3.48 2.69
N ARG A 205 -21.99 3.30 4.01
CA ARG A 205 -21.85 4.41 4.98
C ARG A 205 -20.48 5.09 4.89
N MET A 206 -19.42 4.32 4.67
CA MET A 206 -18.07 4.86 4.44
C MET A 206 -18.01 5.68 3.14
N VAL A 207 -18.60 5.19 2.05
CA VAL A 207 -18.67 5.92 0.76
C VAL A 207 -19.44 7.23 0.91
N GLU A 208 -20.60 7.20 1.56
CA GLU A 208 -21.41 8.39 1.83
C GLU A 208 -20.63 9.43 2.65
N ALA A 209 -19.89 8.99 3.68
CA ALA A 209 -19.08 9.88 4.50
C ALA A 209 -17.94 10.54 3.71
N PHE A 210 -17.24 9.78 2.86
CA PHE A 210 -16.21 10.35 1.97
C PHE A 210 -16.77 11.37 1.00
N LEU A 211 -17.95 11.09 0.44
CA LEU A 211 -18.61 12.00 -0.50
C LEU A 211 -19.06 13.28 0.22
N LYS A 212 -19.75 13.16 1.35
CA LYS A 212 -20.36 14.29 2.07
C LYS A 212 -19.33 15.20 2.73
N GLU A 213 -18.36 14.62 3.42
CA GLU A 213 -17.43 15.37 4.28
C GLU A 213 -16.07 15.60 3.61
N GLY A 214 -15.68 14.71 2.68
CA GLY A 214 -14.41 14.79 1.97
C GLY A 214 -14.51 15.32 0.53
N ASN A 215 -15.71 15.40 -0.05
CA ASN A 215 -15.93 15.61 -1.48
C ASN A 215 -15.12 14.61 -2.34
N LEU A 216 -14.94 13.39 -1.84
CA LEU A 216 -14.21 12.32 -2.52
C LEU A 216 -15.20 11.29 -3.06
N LYS A 217 -15.16 11.07 -4.38
CA LYS A 217 -15.85 9.91 -4.97
C LYS A 217 -15.13 8.65 -4.52
N ALA A 218 -15.84 7.78 -3.83
CA ALA A 218 -15.30 6.54 -3.31
C ALA A 218 -16.13 5.33 -3.77
N SER A 219 -15.53 4.15 -3.69
CA SER A 219 -16.18 2.86 -3.88
C SER A 219 -15.82 1.95 -2.72
N ALA A 220 -16.76 1.10 -2.30
CA ALA A 220 -16.53 0.11 -1.25
C ALA A 220 -16.64 -1.30 -1.81
N THR A 221 -15.80 -2.20 -1.30
CA THR A 221 -15.86 -3.63 -1.58
C THR A 221 -15.71 -4.43 -0.29
N VAL A 222 -16.42 -5.53 -0.19
CA VAL A 222 -16.36 -6.45 0.96
C VAL A 222 -15.68 -7.73 0.51
N ARG A 223 -14.55 -8.05 1.16
CA ARG A 223 -13.72 -9.20 0.78
C ARG A 223 -13.11 -9.91 1.98
N SER A 224 -12.79 -11.18 1.75
CA SER A 224 -11.99 -12.02 2.64
C SER A 224 -10.50 -11.80 2.38
N LEU A 225 -9.66 -12.23 3.32
CA LEU A 225 -8.21 -12.23 3.14
C LEU A 225 -7.81 -13.36 2.17
N ASP A 226 -6.94 -13.05 1.23
CA ASP A 226 -6.30 -14.05 0.37
C ASP A 226 -5.20 -14.75 1.18
N ARG A 227 -5.27 -16.09 1.23
CA ARG A 227 -4.34 -16.95 1.99
C ARG A 227 -3.19 -17.50 1.14
N VAL A 228 -3.24 -17.31 -0.17
CA VAL A 228 -2.25 -17.82 -1.13
C VAL A 228 -1.26 -16.71 -1.49
N GLY A 229 -1.73 -15.47 -1.64
CA GLY A 229 -0.91 -14.37 -2.09
C GLY A 229 -0.63 -14.42 -3.59
N ALA A 230 0.52 -13.85 -3.99
CA ALA A 230 0.94 -13.83 -5.38
C ALA A 230 1.23 -15.26 -5.89
N ARG A 231 0.72 -15.58 -7.07
CA ARG A 231 0.75 -16.95 -7.60
C ARG A 231 0.87 -16.99 -9.12
N ILE A 232 1.52 -18.03 -9.64
CA ILE A 232 1.55 -18.32 -11.07
C ILE A 232 0.15 -18.79 -11.49
N VAL A 233 -0.36 -18.21 -12.59
CA VAL A 233 -1.64 -18.59 -13.21
C VAL A 233 -1.40 -19.50 -14.40
N SER A 234 -0.37 -19.20 -15.20
CA SER A 234 0.05 -20.04 -16.32
C SER A 234 1.51 -19.80 -16.64
N SER A 235 2.18 -20.81 -17.20
CA SER A 235 3.56 -20.70 -17.66
C SER A 235 3.79 -21.58 -18.89
N GLU A 236 4.67 -21.14 -19.77
CA GLU A 236 5.17 -21.89 -20.91
C GLU A 236 6.67 -22.14 -20.69
N LEU A 237 7.08 -23.41 -20.69
CA LEU A 237 8.47 -23.81 -20.48
C LEU A 237 9.34 -23.40 -21.68
N SER A 238 10.55 -22.96 -21.37
CA SER A 238 11.64 -23.01 -22.34
C SER A 238 12.04 -24.48 -22.47
N ARG A 239 12.17 -24.96 -23.70
CA ARG A 239 12.40 -26.39 -24.00
C ARG A 239 13.55 -27.01 -23.20
#